data_AF-A0A3A0EPV6-F1
#
_entry.id   AF-A0A3A0EPV6-F1
#
_cell.length_a   1.000
_cell.length_b   1.000
_cell.length_c   1.000
_cell.angle_alpha   90.00
_cell.angle_beta   90.00
_cell.angle_gamma   90.00
#
_symmetry.space_group_name_H-M   'P 1'
#
loop_
_entity.id
_entity.type
_entity.pdbx_description
1 polymer ?
#
loop_
_entity_poly.entity_id
_entity_poly.type
_entity_poly.pdbx_seq_one_letter_code
_entity_poly.pdbx_strand_id
1 'polypeptide(L)'
;MDLDLVHREDGRAIDEATALAAQAEGRRRDGDADGALALAREALEHEPEHAAARATLALALLDLGRDGEARRELEMLTAEPAPAPMAALPIDEDELDEAFAVAAPEEDAMHDASEVAYEAMRAADLDAPELGDAPAPDSPFHTATMAALLERQGDADGARAIRAALSQRAAPADPTRENAESGRGRRKGHVIRTLERWLERLQRGDA
;
A
#
# COMPACT_ATOMS: atom_id res chain seq x y z
N MET A 1 16.56 -49.10 -1.19
CA MET A 1 16.12 -47.84 -0.58
C MET A 1 15.45 -47.08 -1.71
N ASP A 2 14.12 -47.18 -1.77
CA ASP A 2 13.31 -46.68 -2.88
C ASP A 2 13.20 -45.16 -2.84
N LEU A 3 13.93 -44.49 -3.74
CA LEU A 3 13.89 -43.04 -3.94
C LEU A 3 12.49 -42.53 -4.37
N ASP A 4 11.62 -43.44 -4.83
CA ASP A 4 10.30 -43.12 -5.38
C ASP A 4 9.20 -42.98 -4.30
N LEU A 5 9.48 -43.37 -3.05
CA LEU A 5 8.55 -43.17 -1.91
C LEU A 5 8.71 -41.79 -1.28
N VAL A 6 9.94 -41.29 -1.17
CA VAL A 6 10.24 -40.00 -0.53
C VAL A 6 9.65 -38.82 -1.33
N HIS A 7 9.79 -38.82 -2.66
CA HIS A 7 9.23 -37.75 -3.50
C HIS A 7 7.69 -37.68 -3.49
N ARG A 8 7.00 -38.79 -3.20
CA ARG A 8 5.53 -38.83 -3.11
C ARG A 8 5.04 -38.28 -1.77
N GLU A 9 5.81 -38.44 -0.70
CA GLU A 9 5.53 -37.85 0.60
C GLU A 9 5.83 -36.35 0.62
N ASP A 10 6.93 -35.92 0.00
CA ASP A 10 7.29 -34.50 -0.13
C ASP A 10 6.24 -33.72 -0.96
N GLY A 11 5.81 -34.28 -2.10
CA GLY A 11 4.78 -33.64 -2.94
C GLY A 11 3.43 -33.49 -2.24
N ARG A 12 3.05 -34.49 -1.43
CA ARG A 12 1.79 -34.44 -0.66
C ARG A 12 1.85 -33.39 0.45
N ALA A 13 2.99 -33.25 1.13
CA ALA A 13 3.18 -32.26 2.19
C ALA A 13 3.11 -30.82 1.63
N ILE A 14 3.68 -30.59 0.45
CA ILE A 14 3.61 -29.28 -0.25
C ILE A 14 2.16 -28.96 -0.67
N ASP A 15 1.42 -29.94 -1.18
CA ASP A 15 0.01 -29.76 -1.54
C ASP A 15 -0.85 -29.45 -0.30
N GLU A 16 -0.60 -30.14 0.83
CA GLU A 16 -1.27 -29.90 2.11
C GLU A 16 -0.93 -28.49 2.67
N ALA A 17 0.33 -28.08 2.65
CA ALA A 17 0.77 -26.74 3.05
C ALA A 17 0.07 -25.64 2.23
N THR A 18 0.01 -25.83 0.90
CA THR A 18 -0.65 -24.90 -0.02
C THR A 18 -2.14 -24.77 0.26
N ALA A 19 -2.83 -25.89 0.53
CA ALA A 19 -4.26 -25.89 0.85
C ALA A 19 -4.55 -25.19 2.19
N LEU A 20 -3.73 -25.46 3.21
CA LEU A 20 -3.82 -24.81 4.51
C LEU A 20 -3.57 -23.30 4.42
N ALA A 21 -2.57 -22.87 3.64
CA ALA A 21 -2.28 -21.46 3.39
C ALA A 21 -3.45 -20.73 2.71
N ALA A 22 -4.08 -21.35 1.71
CA ALA A 22 -5.24 -20.79 1.04
C ALA A 22 -6.45 -20.67 2.00
N GLN A 23 -6.67 -21.66 2.86
CA GLN A 23 -7.73 -21.63 3.85
C GLN A 23 -7.47 -20.57 4.94
N ALA A 24 -6.22 -20.43 5.38
CA ALA A 24 -5.80 -19.39 6.33
C ALA A 24 -6.13 -17.99 5.81
N GLU A 25 -5.78 -17.72 4.54
CA GLU A 25 -6.07 -16.43 3.92
C GLU A 25 -7.58 -16.18 3.76
N GLY A 26 -8.35 -17.24 3.51
CA GLY A 26 -9.82 -17.17 3.54
C GLY A 26 -10.35 -16.69 4.89
N ARG A 27 -9.92 -17.34 5.99
CA ARG A 27 -10.33 -16.97 7.36
C ARG A 27 -9.93 -15.56 7.73
N ARG A 28 -8.73 -15.13 7.33
CA ARG A 28 -8.25 -13.76 7.57
C ARG A 28 -9.19 -12.74 6.92
N ARG A 29 -9.58 -12.96 5.66
CA ARG A 29 -10.50 -12.08 4.93
C ARG A 29 -11.91 -12.05 5.54
N ASP A 30 -12.33 -13.15 6.14
CA ASP A 30 -13.60 -13.24 6.88
C ASP A 30 -13.53 -12.57 8.26
N GLY A 31 -12.34 -12.13 8.69
CA GLY A 31 -12.09 -11.45 9.96
C GLY A 31 -11.74 -12.39 11.12
N ASP A 32 -11.61 -13.69 10.85
CA ASP A 32 -11.16 -14.69 11.82
C ASP A 32 -9.62 -14.78 11.79
N ALA A 33 -8.98 -13.77 12.38
CA ALA A 33 -7.53 -13.67 12.40
C ALA A 33 -6.87 -14.76 13.27
N ASP A 34 -7.53 -15.20 14.34
CA ASP A 34 -7.04 -16.32 15.18
C ASP A 34 -7.07 -17.65 14.41
N GLY A 35 -8.18 -17.93 13.70
CA GLY A 35 -8.29 -19.12 12.85
C GLY A 35 -7.34 -19.10 11.65
N ALA A 36 -7.05 -17.92 11.09
CA ALA A 36 -6.03 -17.75 10.07
C ALA A 36 -4.63 -18.04 10.59
N LEU A 37 -4.29 -17.51 11.77
CA LEU A 37 -2.99 -17.70 12.42
C LEU A 37 -2.73 -19.18 12.76
N ALA A 38 -3.73 -19.92 13.20
CA ALA A 38 -3.61 -21.36 13.46
C ALA A 38 -3.27 -22.15 12.19
N LEU A 39 -4.05 -21.95 11.12
CA LEU A 39 -3.86 -22.65 9.84
C LEU A 39 -2.55 -22.27 9.16
N ALA A 40 -2.14 -21.00 9.23
CA ALA A 40 -0.88 -20.56 8.65
C ALA A 40 0.33 -21.19 9.36
N ARG A 41 0.25 -21.44 10.68
CA ARG A 41 1.28 -22.18 11.41
C ARG A 41 1.31 -23.65 11.02
N GLU A 42 0.14 -24.28 10.91
CA GLU A 42 0.02 -25.67 10.45
C GLU A 42 0.64 -25.83 9.06
N ALA A 43 0.37 -24.92 8.13
CA ALA A 43 0.99 -24.91 6.81
C ALA A 43 2.53 -24.83 6.87
N LEU A 44 3.08 -24.04 7.80
CA LEU A 44 4.52 -23.93 8.01
C LEU A 44 5.14 -25.11 8.77
N GLU A 45 4.35 -25.91 9.49
CA GLU A 45 4.80 -27.19 10.04
C GLU A 45 5.01 -28.23 8.92
N HIS A 46 4.18 -28.19 7.88
CA HIS A 46 4.34 -29.01 6.68
C HIS A 46 5.48 -28.51 5.78
N GLU A 47 5.53 -27.19 5.54
CA GLU A 47 6.55 -26.58 4.67
C GLU A 47 7.05 -25.26 5.30
N PRO A 48 8.16 -25.28 6.05
CA PRO A 48 8.69 -24.11 6.76
C PRO A 48 9.06 -22.92 5.87
N GLU A 49 9.35 -23.18 4.60
CA GLU A 49 9.73 -22.16 3.61
C GLU A 49 8.54 -21.68 2.76
N HIS A 50 7.30 -22.12 3.07
CA HIS A 50 6.12 -21.78 2.28
C HIS A 50 5.78 -20.28 2.39
N ALA A 51 6.19 -19.52 1.38
CA ALA A 51 6.12 -18.06 1.38
C ALA A 51 4.71 -17.51 1.59
N ALA A 52 3.70 -18.15 0.97
CA ALA A 52 2.31 -17.73 1.11
C ALA A 52 1.77 -17.91 2.54
N ALA A 53 2.08 -19.04 3.20
CA ALA A 53 1.68 -19.29 4.57
C ALA A 53 2.35 -18.30 5.53
N ARG A 54 3.64 -18.03 5.33
CA ARG A 54 4.39 -17.06 6.13
C ARG A 54 3.87 -15.64 5.96
N ALA A 55 3.49 -15.24 4.75
CA ALA A 55 2.85 -13.94 4.49
C ALA A 55 1.48 -13.85 5.16
N THR A 56 0.65 -14.88 5.05
CA THR A 56 -0.66 -14.92 5.73
C THR A 56 -0.53 -14.92 7.25
N LEU A 57 0.47 -15.61 7.82
CA LEU A 57 0.79 -15.56 9.24
C LEU A 57 1.12 -14.12 9.68
N ALA A 58 1.98 -13.43 8.95
CA ALA A 58 2.33 -12.04 9.23
C ALA A 58 1.12 -11.12 9.19
N LEU A 59 0.26 -11.24 8.16
CA LEU A 59 -0.95 -10.44 8.04
C LEU A 59 -1.95 -10.72 9.17
N ALA A 60 -2.16 -11.99 9.53
CA ALA A 60 -3.03 -12.36 10.65
C ALA A 60 -2.51 -11.80 11.99
N LEU A 61 -1.18 -11.80 12.19
CA LEU A 61 -0.55 -11.18 13.36
C LEU A 61 -0.79 -9.66 13.39
N LEU A 62 -0.73 -8.95 12.26
CA LEU A 62 -1.07 -7.53 12.18
C LEU A 62 -2.55 -7.26 12.51
N ASP A 63 -3.46 -8.10 11.98
CA ASP A 63 -4.90 -8.01 12.24
C ASP A 63 -5.21 -8.18 13.75
N LEU A 64 -4.41 -8.99 14.45
CA LEU A 64 -4.45 -9.18 15.91
C LEU A 64 -3.68 -8.12 16.70
N GLY A 65 -2.90 -7.25 16.04
CA GLY A 65 -2.07 -6.22 16.67
C GLY A 65 -0.77 -6.69 17.29
N ARG A 66 -0.23 -7.81 16.81
CA ARG A 66 1.03 -8.41 17.25
C ARG A 66 2.16 -7.98 16.31
N ASP A 67 2.37 -6.68 16.21
CA ASP A 67 3.20 -6.04 15.17
C ASP A 67 4.68 -6.51 15.22
N GLY A 68 5.23 -6.70 16.43
CA GLY A 68 6.59 -7.22 16.59
C GLY A 68 6.80 -8.69 16.23
N GLU A 69 5.73 -9.50 16.20
CA GLU A 69 5.79 -10.86 15.67
C GLU A 69 5.59 -10.85 14.15
N ALA A 70 4.65 -10.04 13.65
CA ALA A 70 4.43 -9.90 12.22
C ALA A 70 5.69 -9.44 11.47
N ARG A 71 6.40 -8.46 12.03
CA ARG A 71 7.65 -7.96 11.45
C ARG A 71 8.72 -9.06 11.32
N ARG A 72 8.85 -9.93 12.32
CA ARG A 72 9.81 -11.05 12.25
C ARG A 72 9.48 -12.03 11.13
N GLU A 73 8.20 -12.33 10.92
CA GLU A 73 7.79 -13.21 9.82
C GLU A 73 7.99 -12.58 8.44
N LEU A 74 7.83 -11.25 8.33
CA LEU A 74 8.14 -10.51 7.10
C LEU A 74 9.65 -10.45 6.83
N GLU A 75 10.46 -10.23 7.87
CA GLU A 75 11.93 -10.25 7.77
C GLU A 75 12.41 -11.60 7.23
N MET A 76 11.80 -12.70 7.63
CA MET A 76 12.11 -14.04 7.11
C MET A 76 11.77 -14.23 5.62
N LEU A 77 10.82 -13.47 5.07
CA LEU A 77 10.46 -13.49 3.64
C LEU A 77 11.39 -12.63 2.79
N THR A 78 11.91 -11.54 3.36
CA THR A 78 12.75 -10.56 2.66
C THR A 78 14.23 -10.71 2.98
N ALA A 79 14.60 -11.66 3.85
CA ALA A 79 15.98 -12.00 4.10
C ALA A 79 16.59 -12.55 2.80
N GLU A 80 17.13 -11.64 2.00
CA GLU A 80 18.19 -11.96 1.05
C GLU A 80 19.23 -12.81 1.81
N PRO A 81 19.77 -13.89 1.22
CA PRO A 81 20.95 -14.51 1.80
C PRO A 81 21.95 -13.39 2.01
N ALA A 82 22.30 -13.13 3.27
CA ALA A 82 23.23 -12.04 3.60
C ALA A 82 24.38 -12.15 2.59
N PRO A 83 24.68 -11.09 1.81
CA PRO A 83 25.75 -11.16 0.84
C PRO A 83 26.93 -11.71 1.61
N ALA A 84 27.42 -12.89 1.20
CA ALA A 84 28.54 -13.56 1.86
C ALA A 84 29.55 -12.46 2.15
N PRO A 85 29.99 -12.27 3.41
CA PRO A 85 30.64 -11.05 3.83
C PRO A 85 31.63 -10.71 2.76
N MET A 86 31.33 -9.66 1.97
CA MET A 86 32.22 -9.17 0.94
C MET A 86 33.50 -9.00 1.73
N ALA A 87 34.49 -9.86 1.47
CA ALA A 87 35.75 -9.77 2.16
C ALA A 87 36.10 -8.29 2.01
N ALA A 88 36.16 -7.58 3.15
CA ALA A 88 36.54 -6.19 3.16
C ALA A 88 38.00 -6.21 2.73
N LEU A 89 38.21 -6.29 1.42
CA LEU A 89 39.48 -6.05 0.81
C LEU A 89 39.79 -4.62 1.25
N PRO A 90 40.90 -4.40 1.96
CA PRO A 90 41.29 -3.06 2.32
C PRO A 90 41.50 -2.30 1.01
N ILE A 91 40.53 -1.47 0.65
CA ILE A 91 40.70 -0.46 -0.40
C ILE A 91 41.76 0.46 0.17
N ASP A 92 42.89 0.56 -0.52
CA ASP A 92 43.92 1.50 -0.12
C ASP A 92 43.43 2.94 -0.35
N GLU A 93 43.96 3.88 0.42
CA GLU A 93 43.49 5.28 0.40
C GLU A 93 43.70 5.91 -1.00
N ASP A 94 44.69 5.41 -1.75
CA ASP A 94 45.03 5.84 -3.10
C ASP A 94 44.00 5.33 -4.15
N GLU A 95 43.53 4.10 -4.04
CA GLU A 95 42.49 3.49 -4.89
C GLU A 95 41.15 4.18 -4.68
N LEU A 96 40.86 4.61 -3.44
CA LEU A 96 39.66 5.37 -3.13
C LEU A 96 39.69 6.77 -3.77
N ASP A 97 40.83 7.47 -3.69
CA ASP A 97 41.02 8.78 -4.31
C ASP A 97 40.94 8.71 -5.85
N GLU A 98 41.49 7.65 -6.46
CA GLU A 98 41.38 7.43 -7.91
C GLU A 98 39.92 7.15 -8.33
N ALA A 99 39.19 6.35 -7.55
CA ALA A 99 37.78 6.09 -7.81
C ALA A 99 36.93 7.37 -7.74
N PHE A 100 37.19 8.27 -6.77
CA PHE A 100 36.52 9.56 -6.68
C PHE A 100 36.92 10.52 -7.80
N ALA A 101 38.18 10.50 -8.25
CA ALA A 101 38.63 11.30 -9.38
C ALA A 101 37.95 10.89 -10.70
N VAL A 102 37.71 9.58 -10.90
CA VAL A 102 36.95 9.06 -12.05
C VAL A 102 35.45 9.36 -11.94
N ALA A 103 34.91 9.42 -10.72
CA ALA A 103 33.50 9.70 -10.46
C ALA A 103 33.15 11.19 -10.39
N ALA A 104 34.15 12.09 -10.50
CA ALA A 104 33.89 13.53 -10.57
C ALA A 104 33.07 13.83 -11.84
N PRO A 105 31.84 14.36 -11.71
CA PRO A 105 31.04 14.68 -12.88
C PRO A 105 31.74 15.77 -13.71
N GLU A 106 31.82 15.58 -15.02
CA GLU A 106 32.22 16.64 -15.95
C GLU A 106 31.25 17.81 -15.74
N GLU A 107 31.73 18.92 -15.16
CA GLU A 107 30.88 20.08 -14.80
C GLU A 107 30.05 20.61 -15.98
N ASP A 108 30.53 20.39 -17.21
CA ASP A 108 29.86 20.77 -18.46
C ASP A 108 28.62 19.92 -18.80
N ALA A 109 28.36 18.80 -18.11
CA ALA A 109 27.23 17.89 -18.33
C ALA A 109 26.12 18.00 -17.26
N MET A 110 26.28 18.90 -16.27
CA MET A 110 25.29 19.09 -15.22
C MET A 110 24.19 20.03 -15.67
N HIS A 111 23.00 19.49 -15.96
CA HIS A 111 21.81 20.30 -16.20
C HIS A 111 21.41 21.04 -14.92
N ASP A 112 21.29 22.37 -14.99
CA ASP A 112 20.80 23.17 -13.87
C ASP A 112 19.34 22.77 -13.58
N ALA A 113 18.98 22.73 -12.29
CA ALA A 113 17.62 22.45 -11.87
C ALA A 113 16.60 23.40 -12.51
N SER A 114 17.02 24.63 -12.80
CA SER A 114 16.21 25.63 -13.51
C SER A 114 15.96 25.24 -14.98
N GLU A 115 16.94 24.62 -15.65
CA GLU A 115 16.85 24.20 -17.04
C GLU A 115 15.90 23.00 -17.17
N VAL A 116 16.04 22.01 -16.27
CA VAL A 116 15.15 20.85 -16.20
C VAL A 116 13.71 21.28 -15.90
N ALA A 117 13.51 22.24 -15.00
CA ALA A 117 12.19 22.78 -14.70
C ALA A 117 11.58 23.51 -15.91
N TYR A 118 12.37 24.30 -16.63
CA TYR A 118 11.93 25.02 -17.82
C TYR A 118 11.57 24.06 -18.96
N GLU A 119 12.37 23.03 -19.19
CA GLU A 119 12.07 21.99 -20.18
C GLU A 119 10.82 21.20 -19.82
N ALA A 120 10.63 20.84 -18.54
CA ALA A 120 9.44 20.16 -18.08
C ALA A 120 8.17 21.01 -18.27
N MET A 121 8.23 22.31 -17.96
CA MET A 121 7.11 23.24 -18.17
C MET A 121 6.76 23.40 -19.65
N ARG A 122 7.78 23.51 -20.51
CA ARG A 122 7.62 23.61 -21.96
C ARG A 122 7.07 22.33 -22.58
N ALA A 123 7.55 21.16 -22.13
CA ALA A 123 7.07 19.86 -22.61
C ALA A 123 5.62 19.57 -22.20
N ALA A 124 5.18 20.16 -21.08
CA ALA A 124 3.81 20.04 -20.58
C ALA A 124 2.82 21.04 -21.22
N ASP A 125 3.27 21.90 -22.15
CA ASP A 125 2.45 22.95 -22.80
C ASP A 125 1.72 23.84 -21.78
N LEU A 126 2.32 24.07 -20.62
CA LEU A 126 1.78 24.87 -19.51
C LEU A 126 1.96 26.39 -19.70
N ASP A 127 2.26 26.84 -20.91
CA ASP A 127 2.37 28.26 -21.26
C ASP A 127 1.00 28.96 -21.39
N ALA A 128 -0.10 28.26 -21.13
CA ALA A 128 -1.43 28.85 -21.07
C ALA A 128 -1.85 29.13 -19.61
N PRO A 129 -2.31 30.36 -19.28
CA PRO A 129 -2.90 30.61 -17.96
C PRO A 129 -4.11 29.70 -17.76
N GLU A 130 -4.16 28.95 -16.66
CA GLU A 130 -5.29 28.08 -16.30
C GLU A 130 -6.59 28.90 -16.21
N LEU A 131 -7.32 28.93 -17.33
CA LEU A 131 -8.67 29.42 -17.43
C LEU A 131 -9.61 28.32 -16.94
N GLY A 132 -9.84 28.31 -15.62
CA GLY A 132 -11.04 27.83 -14.95
C GLY A 132 -11.74 26.62 -15.56
N ASP A 133 -11.19 25.43 -15.36
CA ASP A 133 -12.00 24.22 -15.46
C ASP A 133 -12.84 24.09 -14.18
N ALA A 134 -14.14 24.31 -14.32
CA ALA A 134 -15.10 24.14 -13.24
C ALA A 134 -15.01 22.69 -12.70
N PRO A 135 -15.03 22.51 -11.37
CA PRO A 135 -14.85 21.19 -10.78
C PRO A 135 -15.95 20.21 -11.22
N ALA A 136 -15.54 18.98 -11.52
CA ALA A 136 -16.43 17.94 -12.03
C ALA A 136 -17.67 17.74 -11.14
N PRO A 137 -18.90 17.72 -11.69
CA PRO A 137 -20.16 17.88 -10.94
C PRO A 137 -20.39 16.85 -9.84
N ASP A 138 -19.82 15.64 -9.96
CA ASP A 138 -20.01 14.51 -9.04
C ASP A 138 -18.78 14.22 -8.16
N SER A 139 -17.91 15.20 -7.94
CA SER A 139 -16.72 15.01 -7.11
C SER A 139 -17.08 14.70 -5.64
N PRO A 140 -16.52 13.64 -5.03
CA PRO A 140 -16.70 13.36 -3.60
C PRO A 140 -16.12 14.45 -2.70
N PHE A 141 -15.33 15.36 -3.27
CA PHE A 141 -14.70 16.48 -2.59
C PHE A 141 -15.56 17.76 -2.58
N HIS A 142 -16.72 17.75 -3.25
CA HIS A 142 -17.72 18.81 -3.14
C HIS A 142 -18.26 18.86 -1.71
N THR A 143 -17.74 19.79 -0.92
CA THR A 143 -18.12 20.03 0.48
C THR A 143 -18.57 21.47 0.67
N ALA A 144 -19.39 21.71 1.70
CA ALA A 144 -19.79 23.07 2.07
C ALA A 144 -18.57 23.95 2.40
N THR A 145 -17.52 23.35 3.00
CA THR A 145 -16.26 24.02 3.29
C THR A 145 -15.54 24.48 2.02
N MET A 146 -15.52 23.65 0.97
CA MET A 146 -14.93 24.01 -0.32
C MET A 146 -15.69 25.18 -0.98
N ALA A 147 -17.02 25.16 -0.94
CA ALA A 147 -17.82 26.28 -1.45
C ALA A 147 -17.53 27.60 -0.71
N ALA A 148 -17.37 27.56 0.62
CA ALA A 148 -17.01 28.73 1.41
C ALA A 148 -15.58 29.24 1.12
N LEU A 149 -14.64 28.33 0.82
CA LEU A 149 -13.28 28.70 0.42
C LEU A 149 -13.28 29.44 -0.93
N LEU A 150 -14.02 28.93 -1.91
CA LEU A 150 -14.13 29.53 -3.25
C LEU A 150 -14.73 30.94 -3.20
N GLU A 151 -15.77 31.16 -2.37
CA GLU A 151 -16.31 32.51 -2.16
C GLU A 151 -15.28 33.49 -1.60
N ARG A 152 -14.47 33.02 -0.63
CA ARG A 152 -13.41 33.84 -0.05
C ARG A 152 -12.29 34.16 -1.04
N GLN A 153 -12.09 33.31 -2.04
CA GLN A 153 -11.15 33.50 -3.15
C GLN A 153 -11.74 34.34 -4.31
N GLY A 154 -13.02 34.70 -4.23
CA GLY A 154 -13.72 35.50 -5.25
C GLY A 154 -14.39 34.68 -6.35
N ASP A 155 -14.33 33.35 -6.29
CA ASP A 155 -15.01 32.45 -7.24
C ASP A 155 -16.43 32.11 -6.76
N ALA A 156 -17.34 33.05 -6.99
CA ALA A 156 -18.75 32.90 -6.66
C ALA A 156 -19.47 31.89 -7.55
N ASP A 157 -18.94 31.60 -8.74
CA ASP A 157 -19.56 30.69 -9.71
C ASP A 157 -19.26 29.24 -9.35
N GLY A 158 -18.00 28.92 -9.03
CA GLY A 158 -17.60 27.62 -8.50
C GLY A 158 -18.30 27.28 -7.17
N ALA A 159 -18.42 28.25 -6.27
CA ALA A 159 -19.14 28.06 -5.01
C ALA A 159 -20.63 27.72 -5.21
N ARG A 160 -21.31 28.38 -6.16
CA ARG A 160 -22.70 28.08 -6.51
C ARG A 160 -22.86 26.69 -7.11
N ALA A 161 -21.94 26.28 -7.98
CA ALA A 161 -21.95 24.95 -8.57
C ALA A 161 -21.85 23.84 -7.52
N ILE A 162 -20.94 23.96 -6.55
CA ILE A 162 -20.76 22.99 -5.46
C ILE A 162 -22.03 22.90 -4.60
N ARG A 163 -22.68 24.03 -4.28
CA ARG A 163 -23.93 24.03 -3.50
C ARG A 163 -25.10 23.39 -4.24
N ALA A 164 -25.19 23.60 -5.55
CA ALA A 164 -26.21 22.96 -6.38
C ALA A 164 -26.03 21.43 -6.39
N ALA A 165 -24.79 20.94 -6.55
CA ALA A 165 -24.48 19.51 -6.50
C ALA A 165 -24.83 18.88 -5.15
N LEU A 166 -24.50 19.55 -4.04
CA LEU A 166 -24.86 19.11 -2.69
C LEU A 166 -26.38 19.03 -2.47
N SER A 167 -27.13 19.97 -3.04
CA SER A 167 -28.60 20.01 -2.91
C SER A 167 -29.26 18.89 -3.72
N GLN A 168 -28.75 18.57 -4.91
CA GLN A 168 -29.23 17.44 -5.72
C GLN A 168 -28.98 16.10 -5.04
N ARG A 169 -27.86 15.96 -4.32
CA ARG A 169 -27.54 14.77 -3.52
C ARG A 169 -28.42 14.62 -2.27
N ALA A 170 -28.93 15.73 -1.73
CA ALA A 170 -29.81 15.74 -0.56
C ALA A 170 -31.30 15.50 -0.91
N ALA A 171 -31.67 15.49 -2.20
CA ALA A 171 -33.02 15.16 -2.62
C ALA A 171 -33.37 13.69 -2.27
N PRO A 172 -34.62 13.40 -1.87
CA PRO A 172 -35.03 12.05 -1.48
C PRO A 172 -34.84 11.07 -2.65
N ALA A 173 -34.10 9.99 -2.39
CA ALA A 173 -33.75 8.99 -3.38
C ALA A 173 -34.97 8.15 -3.81
N ASP A 174 -35.01 7.81 -5.10
CA ASP A 174 -35.89 6.80 -5.67
C ASP A 174 -35.63 5.44 -4.99
N PRO A 175 -36.67 4.76 -4.43
CA PRO A 175 -36.53 3.54 -3.63
C PRO A 175 -35.92 2.35 -4.37
N THR A 176 -35.73 2.45 -5.69
CA THR A 176 -35.07 1.40 -6.48
C THR A 176 -33.53 1.43 -6.39
N ARG A 177 -32.90 2.54 -5.96
CA ARG A 177 -31.43 2.66 -5.80
C ARG A 177 -30.88 2.11 -4.47
N GLU A 178 -31.71 2.03 -3.44
CA GLU A 178 -31.30 1.76 -2.04
C GLU A 178 -30.74 0.33 -1.83
N ASN A 179 -31.19 -0.63 -2.64
CA ASN A 179 -30.73 -2.02 -2.59
C ASN A 179 -29.28 -2.21 -3.08
N ALA A 180 -28.78 -1.36 -4.00
CA ALA A 180 -27.39 -1.42 -4.46
C ALA A 180 -26.43 -0.73 -3.49
N GLU A 181 -26.90 0.28 -2.75
CA GLU A 181 -26.08 1.07 -1.83
C GLU A 181 -25.83 0.38 -0.48
N SER A 182 -26.75 -0.48 -0.04
CA SER A 182 -26.62 -1.26 1.21
C SER A 182 -25.43 -2.24 1.21
N GLY A 183 -25.03 -2.74 0.04
CA GLY A 183 -23.81 -3.55 -0.13
C GLY A 183 -22.51 -2.73 -0.10
N ARG A 184 -22.56 -1.46 -0.54
CA ARG A 184 -21.44 -0.52 -0.51
C ARG A 184 -21.26 0.08 0.89
N GLY A 185 -22.35 0.32 1.62
CA GLY A 185 -22.35 0.79 3.01
C GLY A 185 -21.66 -0.18 3.97
N ARG A 186 -21.91 -1.49 3.83
CA ARG A 186 -21.23 -2.52 4.64
C ARG A 186 -19.72 -2.56 4.44
N ARG A 187 -19.25 -2.46 3.18
CA ARG A 187 -17.81 -2.38 2.87
C ARG A 187 -17.17 -1.10 3.38
N LYS A 188 -17.83 0.06 3.22
CA LYS A 188 -17.35 1.34 3.75
C LYS A 188 -17.25 1.33 5.28
N GLY A 189 -18.23 0.76 5.98
CA GLY A 189 -18.21 0.66 7.45
C GLY A 189 -17.15 -0.29 8.01
N HIS A 190 -16.63 -1.22 7.19
CA HIS A 190 -15.46 -2.03 7.56
C HIS A 190 -14.16 -1.23 7.39
N VAL A 191 -13.97 -0.57 6.25
CA VAL A 191 -12.78 0.27 5.98
C VAL A 191 -12.62 1.40 7.00
N ILE A 192 -13.71 2.08 7.36
CA ILE A 192 -13.68 3.17 8.34
C ILE A 192 -13.21 2.66 9.72
N ARG A 193 -13.74 1.52 10.19
CA ARG A 193 -13.30 0.92 11.47
C ARG A 193 -11.84 0.48 11.47
N THR A 194 -11.32 0.09 10.31
CA THR A 194 -9.90 -0.24 10.18
C THR A 194 -9.03 1.01 10.26
N LEU A 195 -9.44 2.10 9.61
CA LEU A 195 -8.73 3.38 9.66
C LEU A 195 -8.77 4.03 11.06
N GLU A 196 -9.92 4.00 11.74
CA GLU A 196 -10.05 4.52 13.10
C GLU A 196 -9.12 3.80 14.09
N ARG A 197 -9.01 2.47 13.97
CA ARG A 197 -8.12 1.65 14.80
C ARG A 197 -6.64 1.94 14.53
N TRP A 198 -6.28 2.18 13.27
CA TRP A 198 -4.93 2.55 12.89
C TRP A 198 -4.54 3.93 13.42
N LEU A 199 -5.45 4.91 13.32
CA LEU A 199 -5.26 6.25 13.88
C LEU A 199 -5.15 6.25 15.41
N GLU A 200 -5.94 5.42 16.10
CA GLU A 200 -5.82 5.24 17.55
C GLU A 200 -4.45 4.69 17.97
N ARG A 201 -3.87 3.76 17.20
CA ARG A 201 -2.52 3.24 17.46
C ARG A 201 -1.47 4.32 17.29
N LEU A 202 -1.55 5.10 16.22
CA LEU A 202 -0.65 6.21 15.95
C LEU A 202 -0.70 7.28 17.04
N GLN A 203 -1.90 7.56 17.59
CA GLN A 203 -2.07 8.53 18.69
C GLN A 203 -1.56 8.03 20.05
N ARG A 204 -1.49 6.71 20.26
CA ARG A 204 -0.93 6.13 21.49
C ARG A 204 0.60 5.99 21.46
N GLY A 205 1.25 6.27 20.32
CA GLY A 205 2.71 6.23 20.19
C GLY A 205 3.30 4.83 20.07
N ASP A 206 2.46 3.80 19.87
CA ASP A 206 2.88 2.44 19.57
C ASP A 206 2.99 2.30 18.04
N ALA A 207 4.18 2.55 17.51
CA ALA A 207 4.57 2.28 16.12
C ALA A 207 5.83 1.39 16.10
#